data_AF-A0A941LN95-F1
#
_entry.id   AF-A0A941LN95-F1
#
_cell.length_a   1.000
_cell.length_b   1.000
_cell.length_c   1.000
_cell.angle_alpha   90.00
_cell.angle_beta   90.00
_cell.angle_gamma   90.00
#
_symmetry.space_group_name_H-M   'P 1'
#
loop_
_entity.id
_entity.type
_entity.pdbx_description
1 polymer ?
#
loop_
_entity_poly.entity_id
_entity_poly.type
_entity_poly.pdbx_seq_one_letter_code
_entity_poly.pdbx_strand_id
1 'polypeptide(L)'
;MMAVAGLIRSFCLMASLVIVVHAHADIEKIYILKEIDDDHIIIVTEAGEKLLLEKWNLRFSPLSFEGKYFVAEIEPSWVTIHFDDRESIKWSVEKHLGNAAQNLPTIKDGSPNAPTPKGHRSQCFKSNIREPSPFLGNGGEIIILEDGSIWKEISYQYLYLYEHFPSVIICPSDGKMILGRHTFQIIPLR
;
A
#
# COMPACT_ATOMS: atom_id res chain seq x y z
N MET A 1 -13.86 78.87 -6.48
CA MET A 1 -13.55 78.17 -5.22
C MET A 1 -14.68 77.17 -4.94
N MET A 2 -14.31 75.94 -4.59
CA MET A 2 -15.14 74.86 -3.99
C MET A 2 -16.20 74.23 -4.92
N ALA A 3 -15.99 73.00 -5.42
CA ALA A 3 -16.26 71.69 -4.80
C ALA A 3 -17.77 71.50 -4.51
N VAL A 4 -18.46 70.43 -4.92
CA VAL A 4 -18.38 69.09 -4.30
C VAL A 4 -19.22 68.06 -5.10
N ALA A 5 -18.67 66.84 -5.20
CA ALA A 5 -19.26 65.50 -5.31
C ALA A 5 -20.13 65.09 -6.52
N GLY A 6 -19.47 64.47 -7.50
CA GLY A 6 -19.97 63.22 -8.06
C GLY A 6 -19.30 62.00 -7.40
N LEU A 7 -19.77 60.80 -7.78
CA LEU A 7 -19.15 59.48 -7.58
C LEU A 7 -19.25 58.91 -6.14
N ILE A 8 -19.60 57.65 -5.85
CA ILE A 8 -19.80 56.40 -6.60
C ILE A 8 -20.73 55.53 -5.73
N ARG A 9 -21.73 54.87 -6.33
CA ARG A 9 -22.45 53.77 -5.67
C ARG A 9 -21.46 52.63 -5.44
N SER A 10 -21.09 52.40 -4.19
CA SER A 10 -20.30 51.25 -3.77
C SER A 10 -21.13 49.97 -3.99
N PHE A 11 -20.97 49.36 -5.17
CA PHE A 11 -21.36 47.97 -5.38
C PHE A 11 -20.16 47.13 -4.94
N CYS A 12 -20.25 46.59 -3.72
CA CYS A 12 -19.38 45.53 -3.26
C CYS A 12 -19.66 44.30 -4.13
N LEU A 13 -18.96 44.19 -5.26
CA LEU A 13 -18.86 42.97 -6.04
C LEU A 13 -18.13 41.96 -5.16
N MET A 14 -18.90 41.18 -4.40
CA MET A 14 -18.44 39.93 -3.83
C MET A 14 -18.08 39.02 -5.02
N ALA A 15 -16.84 39.14 -5.49
CA ALA A 15 -16.26 38.20 -6.41
C ALA A 15 -16.15 36.88 -5.65
N SER A 16 -17.20 36.06 -5.73
CA SER A 16 -17.15 34.66 -5.36
C SER A 16 -16.08 34.04 -6.25
N LEU A 17 -14.88 33.90 -5.70
CA LEU A 17 -13.82 33.10 -6.26
C LEU A 17 -14.31 31.65 -6.20
N VAL A 18 -15.07 31.24 -7.21
CA VAL A 18 -15.38 29.83 -7.44
C VAL A 18 -14.05 29.21 -7.84
N ILE A 19 -13.36 28.65 -6.85
CA ILE A 19 -12.23 27.76 -7.11
C ILE A 19 -12.85 26.57 -7.82
N VAL A 20 -12.77 26.56 -9.15
CA VAL A 20 -13.07 25.39 -9.96
C VAL A 20 -11.97 24.39 -9.65
N VAL A 21 -12.23 23.53 -8.65
CA VAL A 21 -11.40 22.36 -8.39
C VAL A 21 -11.53 21.49 -9.63
N HIS A 22 -10.52 21.55 -10.50
CA HIS A 22 -10.42 20.63 -11.62
C HIS A 22 -10.17 19.26 -10.99
N ALA A 23 -11.20 18.42 -10.96
CA ALA A 23 -11.03 16.99 -10.74
C ALA A 23 -10.28 16.47 -11.97
N HIS A 24 -8.95 16.39 -11.90
CA HIS A 24 -8.20 15.68 -12.92
C HIS A 24 -8.36 14.20 -12.59
N ALA A 25 -8.89 13.44 -13.54
CA ALA A 25 -8.80 11.99 -13.48
C ALA A 25 -7.37 11.64 -13.89
N ASP A 26 -6.56 11.15 -12.94
CA ASP A 26 -5.22 10.67 -13.25
C ASP A 26 -5.30 9.21 -13.67
N ILE A 27 -4.64 8.84 -14.77
CA ILE A 27 -4.56 7.44 -15.21
C ILE A 27 -3.22 6.90 -14.75
N GLU A 28 -3.25 5.97 -13.80
CA GLU A 28 -2.04 5.38 -13.22
C GLU A 28 -2.16 3.88 -12.99
N LYS A 29 -1.02 3.23 -12.73
CA LYS A 29 -0.98 1.80 -12.43
C LYS A 29 -1.09 1.58 -10.92
N ILE A 30 -2.21 1.02 -10.49
CA ILE A 30 -2.45 0.68 -9.09
C ILE A 30 -2.10 -0.78 -8.79
N TYR A 31 -1.76 -1.06 -7.55
CA TYR A 31 -1.56 -2.42 -7.02
C TYR A 31 -2.68 -2.81 -6.07
N ILE A 32 -3.34 -3.94 -6.32
CA ILE A 32 -4.35 -4.48 -5.38
C ILE A 32 -3.62 -5.18 -4.25
N LEU A 33 -3.51 -4.50 -3.11
CA LEU A 33 -2.81 -5.01 -1.93
C LEU A 33 -3.56 -6.16 -1.29
N LYS A 34 -4.88 -6.02 -1.15
CA LYS A 34 -5.73 -6.98 -0.45
C LYS A 34 -7.16 -6.97 -0.99
N GLU A 35 -7.73 -8.15 -1.14
CA GLU A 35 -9.18 -8.35 -1.31
C GLU A 35 -9.75 -8.73 0.07
N ILE A 36 -10.61 -7.88 0.63
CA ILE A 36 -11.17 -8.09 1.98
C ILE A 36 -12.39 -9.01 1.87
N ASP A 37 -13.27 -8.69 0.92
CA ASP A 37 -14.46 -9.43 0.53
C ASP A 37 -14.80 -9.09 -0.92
N ASP A 38 -15.98 -9.48 -1.40
CA ASP A 38 -16.40 -9.25 -2.78
C ASP A 38 -16.45 -7.76 -3.15
N ASP A 39 -16.71 -6.87 -2.19
CA ASP A 39 -17.01 -5.46 -2.41
C ASP A 39 -15.96 -4.52 -1.81
N HIS A 40 -15.04 -5.01 -0.97
CA HIS A 40 -13.99 -4.20 -0.34
C HIS A 40 -12.59 -4.64 -0.74
N ILE A 41 -11.79 -3.67 -1.20
CA ILE A 41 -10.38 -3.89 -1.55
C ILE A 41 -9.48 -2.80 -0.99
N ILE A 42 -8.21 -3.13 -0.77
CA ILE A 42 -7.17 -2.13 -0.47
C ILE A 42 -6.24 -2.05 -1.66
N ILE A 43 -5.98 -0.83 -2.13
CA ILE A 43 -5.05 -0.57 -3.22
C ILE A 43 -3.87 0.30 -2.77
N VAL A 44 -2.80 0.28 -3.55
CA VAL A 44 -1.67 1.21 -3.44
C VAL A 44 -1.51 1.93 -4.78
N THR A 45 -1.52 3.26 -4.75
CA THR A 45 -1.27 4.13 -5.91
C THR A 45 0.22 4.20 -6.25
N GLU A 46 0.58 4.78 -7.39
CA GLU A 46 2.00 5.00 -7.73
C GLU A 46 2.66 6.01 -6.78
N ALA A 47 1.87 6.97 -6.26
CA ALA A 47 2.30 7.89 -5.21
C ALA A 47 2.54 7.20 -3.85
N GLY A 48 2.13 5.93 -3.72
CA GLY A 48 2.25 5.14 -2.50
C GLY A 48 1.09 5.34 -1.53
N GLU A 49 -0.01 5.97 -1.95
CA GLU A 49 -1.20 6.11 -1.11
C GLU A 49 -1.93 4.78 -0.98
N LYS A 50 -2.23 4.39 0.25
CA LYS A 50 -3.05 3.22 0.54
C LYS A 50 -4.51 3.67 0.63
N LEU A 51 -5.38 3.15 -0.23
CA LEU A 51 -6.81 3.48 -0.26
C LEU A 51 -7.65 2.24 0.02
N LEU A 52 -8.62 2.36 0.93
CA LEU A 52 -9.71 1.41 1.08
C LEU A 52 -10.83 1.79 0.12
N LEU A 53 -11.23 0.85 -0.71
CA LEU A 53 -12.26 1.04 -1.72
C LEU A 53 -13.46 0.13 -1.48
N GLU A 54 -14.66 0.64 -1.76
CA GLU A 54 -15.92 -0.11 -1.79
C GLU A 54 -16.47 -0.14 -3.22
N LYS A 55 -16.94 -1.29 -3.69
CA LYS A 55 -17.44 -1.45 -5.06
C LYS A 55 -18.76 -0.72 -5.23
N TRP A 56 -18.84 0.14 -6.24
CA TRP A 56 -20.04 0.95 -6.47
C TRP A 56 -21.14 0.24 -7.27
N ASN A 57 -20.79 -0.79 -8.04
CA ASN A 57 -21.73 -1.47 -8.93
C ASN A 57 -21.86 -2.96 -8.61
N LEU A 58 -22.98 -3.57 -9.00
CA LEU A 58 -23.28 -5.00 -8.77
C LEU A 58 -22.48 -5.95 -9.68
N ARG A 59 -21.34 -5.51 -10.24
CA ARG A 59 -20.51 -6.38 -11.09
C ARG A 59 -19.66 -7.27 -10.20
N PHE A 60 -19.58 -8.52 -10.59
CA PHE A 60 -18.70 -9.47 -9.92
C PHE A 60 -17.24 -9.09 -10.15
N SER A 61 -16.47 -8.98 -9.06
CA SER A 61 -15.01 -8.90 -9.13
C SER A 61 -14.48 -10.17 -9.84
N PRO A 62 -13.42 -10.09 -10.65
CA PRO A 62 -12.74 -11.29 -11.13
C PRO A 62 -12.28 -12.17 -9.97
N LEU A 63 -12.33 -13.48 -10.18
CA LEU A 63 -11.65 -14.43 -9.31
C LEU A 63 -10.14 -14.14 -9.40
N SER A 64 -9.48 -13.85 -8.27
CA SER A 64 -8.05 -13.47 -8.13
C SER A 64 -7.69 -12.01 -8.46
N PHE A 65 -8.17 -11.07 -7.66
CA PHE A 65 -7.86 -9.64 -7.79
C PHE A 65 -6.60 -9.24 -7.02
N GLU A 66 -6.40 -9.83 -5.84
CA GLU A 66 -5.28 -9.54 -4.95
C GLU A 66 -3.91 -9.85 -5.59
N GLY A 67 -2.95 -8.96 -5.36
CA GLY A 67 -1.55 -9.14 -5.77
C GLY A 67 -1.27 -8.80 -7.23
N LYS A 68 -2.22 -8.18 -7.93
CA LYS A 68 -2.09 -7.79 -9.33
C LYS A 68 -2.04 -6.28 -9.49
N TYR A 69 -1.51 -5.86 -10.63
CA TYR A 69 -1.54 -4.46 -11.04
C TYR A 69 -2.59 -4.24 -12.11
N PHE A 70 -3.26 -3.10 -12.03
CA PHE A 70 -4.25 -2.68 -13.01
C PHE A 70 -4.04 -1.22 -13.36
N VAL A 71 -4.46 -0.85 -14.56
CA VAL A 71 -4.57 0.56 -14.95
C VAL A 71 -5.88 1.08 -14.38
N ALA A 72 -5.83 2.20 -13.68
CA ALA A 72 -7.02 2.81 -13.10
C ALA A 72 -7.02 4.33 -13.28
N GLU A 73 -8.23 4.88 -13.38
CA GLU A 73 -8.49 6.31 -13.25
C GLU A 73 -8.71 6.63 -11.77
N ILE A 74 -7.93 7.56 -11.24
CA ILE A 74 -7.98 8.03 -9.84
C ILE A 74 -8.61 9.41 -9.81
N GLU A 75 -9.73 9.49 -9.10
CA GLU A 75 -10.42 10.73 -8.73
C GLU A 75 -10.49 10.85 -7.20
N PRO A 76 -10.74 12.05 -6.65
CA PRO A 76 -10.75 12.26 -5.19
C PRO A 76 -11.74 11.38 -4.39
N SER A 77 -12.78 10.87 -5.03
CA SER A 77 -13.80 10.02 -4.38
C SER A 77 -14.05 8.72 -5.12
N TRP A 78 -13.37 8.49 -6.23
CA TRP A 78 -13.64 7.35 -7.10
C TRP A 78 -12.35 6.77 -7.68
N VAL A 79 -12.33 5.46 -7.83
CA VAL A 79 -11.30 4.74 -8.56
C VAL A 79 -11.99 3.87 -9.61
N THR A 80 -11.63 4.01 -10.87
CA THR A 80 -12.16 3.18 -11.95
C THR A 80 -11.06 2.26 -12.46
N ILE A 81 -11.18 0.96 -12.20
CA ILE A 81 -10.20 -0.05 -12.62
C ILE A 81 -10.59 -0.58 -13.99
N HIS A 82 -9.65 -0.53 -14.94
CA HIS A 82 -9.82 -1.01 -16.31
C HIS A 82 -9.32 -2.45 -16.47
N PHE A 83 -10.01 -3.21 -17.33
CA PHE A 83 -9.66 -4.58 -17.70
C PHE A 83 -9.60 -4.70 -19.22
N ASP A 84 -8.74 -5.59 -19.70
CA ASP A 84 -8.57 -5.80 -21.14
C ASP A 84 -9.71 -6.63 -21.76
N ASP A 85 -10.25 -7.58 -20.98
CA ASP A 85 -11.20 -8.61 -21.43
C ASP A 85 -12.64 -8.36 -20.97
N ARG A 86 -12.86 -7.32 -20.17
CA ARG A 86 -14.16 -7.00 -19.58
C ARG A 86 -14.31 -5.51 -19.29
N GLU A 87 -15.53 -5.12 -19.00
CA GLU A 87 -15.83 -3.74 -18.68
C GLU A 87 -15.22 -3.31 -17.33
N SER A 88 -14.87 -2.02 -17.22
CA SER A 88 -14.30 -1.43 -16.02
C SER A 88 -15.24 -1.52 -14.82
N ILE A 89 -14.64 -1.47 -13.63
CA ILE A 89 -15.35 -1.49 -12.35
C ILE A 89 -15.02 -0.19 -11.62
N LYS A 90 -16.07 0.51 -11.18
CA LYS A 90 -15.98 1.76 -10.43
C LYS A 90 -16.09 1.46 -8.93
N TRP A 91 -15.23 2.11 -8.16
CA TRP A 91 -15.09 1.94 -6.72
C TRP A 91 -15.14 3.30 -6.02
N SER A 92 -15.84 3.38 -4.90
CA SER A 92 -15.85 4.53 -3.99
C SER A 92 -14.60 4.50 -3.11
N VAL A 93 -13.99 5.67 -2.88
CA VAL A 93 -12.89 5.81 -1.91
C VAL A 93 -13.49 6.01 -0.52
N GLU A 94 -13.44 4.98 0.30
CA GLU A 94 -13.99 5.02 1.66
C GLU A 94 -13.00 5.62 2.66
N LYS A 95 -11.71 5.30 2.51
CA LYS A 95 -10.69 5.76 3.45
C LYS A 95 -9.30 5.86 2.84
N HIS A 96 -8.63 6.98 3.12
CA HIS A 96 -7.19 7.12 2.95
C HIS A 96 -6.48 6.52 4.16
N LEU A 97 -5.78 5.41 3.94
CA LEU A 97 -5.07 4.66 4.98
C LEU A 97 -3.64 5.20 5.23
N GLY A 98 -3.21 6.20 4.46
CA GLY A 98 -1.91 6.89 4.60
C GLY A 98 -0.98 6.68 3.39
N ASN A 99 0.16 7.37 3.41
CA ASN A 99 1.20 7.28 2.38
C ASN A 99 2.28 6.26 2.78
N ALA A 100 2.72 5.43 1.84
CA ALA A 100 3.76 4.41 2.02
C ALA A 100 5.19 5.00 2.18
N ALA A 101 5.33 6.32 2.25
CA ALA A 101 6.60 7.00 2.46
C ALA A 101 6.49 8.14 3.49
N GLN A 102 6.94 7.88 4.71
CA GLN A 102 7.64 8.85 5.58
C GLN A 102 8.19 8.13 6.81
N ASN A 103 9.35 7.47 6.63
CA ASN A 103 10.38 7.30 7.64
C ASN A 103 11.68 6.93 6.92
N LEU A 104 12.27 7.93 6.26
CA LEU A 104 13.63 7.86 5.75
C LEU A 104 14.56 8.31 6.90
N PRO A 105 15.49 7.47 7.41
CA PRO A 105 16.56 7.97 8.26
C PRO A 105 17.49 8.83 7.39
N THR A 106 17.61 10.10 7.75
CA THR A 106 18.57 11.03 7.16
C THR A 106 19.99 10.58 7.50
N ILE A 107 20.76 10.20 6.49
CA ILE A 107 22.20 9.99 6.62
C ILE A 107 22.85 11.37 6.80
N LYS A 108 23.48 11.59 7.96
CA LYS A 108 24.47 12.65 8.15
C LYS A 108 25.85 12.08 7.83
N ASP A 109 26.46 12.61 6.79
CA ASP A 109 27.82 12.32 6.36
C ASP A 109 28.88 12.74 7.39
N GLY A 110 29.97 11.97 7.43
CA GLY A 110 31.32 12.51 7.62
C GLY A 110 32.18 11.88 8.71
N SER A 111 33.07 10.94 8.34
CA SER A 111 34.52 11.04 8.59
C SER A 111 35.27 9.78 8.05
N PRO A 112 36.48 9.92 7.47
CA PRO A 112 37.07 8.93 6.58
C PRO A 112 38.02 8.01 7.33
N ASN A 113 37.72 6.72 7.36
CA ASN A 113 38.72 5.66 7.46
C ASN A 113 38.06 4.37 6.97
N ALA A 114 38.10 4.17 5.66
CA ALA A 114 37.65 2.95 5.03
C ALA A 114 38.76 1.89 5.07
N PRO A 115 38.45 0.66 5.51
CA PRO A 115 38.96 -0.54 4.89
C PRO A 115 37.85 -1.16 4.05
N THR A 116 38.03 -1.12 2.73
CA THR A 116 37.52 -2.00 1.66
C THR A 116 36.11 -2.62 1.80
N PRO A 117 35.24 -2.53 0.78
CA PRO A 117 33.91 -3.13 0.82
C PRO A 117 34.02 -4.67 0.78
N LYS A 118 34.09 -5.28 1.96
CA LYS A 118 33.82 -6.72 2.11
C LYS A 118 32.32 -6.89 1.91
N GLY A 119 31.98 -7.72 0.93
CA GLY A 119 30.61 -7.94 0.44
C GLY A 119 29.59 -7.99 1.58
N HIS A 120 28.53 -7.21 1.41
CA HIS A 120 27.38 -7.20 2.29
C HIS A 120 26.79 -8.61 2.29
N ARG A 121 27.19 -9.44 3.26
CA ARG A 121 26.46 -10.67 3.57
C ARG A 121 25.12 -10.20 4.08
N SER A 122 24.11 -10.34 3.23
CA SER A 122 22.72 -10.38 3.59
C SER A 122 22.50 -11.19 4.88
N GLN A 123 22.46 -10.51 6.02
CA GLN A 123 22.42 -11.21 7.31
C GLN A 123 21.01 -11.75 7.55
N CYS A 124 20.91 -13.08 7.62
CA CYS A 124 19.73 -13.71 8.19
C CYS A 124 19.70 -13.46 9.71
N PHE A 125 18.51 -13.37 10.30
CA PHE A 125 18.32 -13.17 11.73
C PHE A 125 17.27 -14.14 12.28
N LYS A 126 17.38 -14.44 13.58
CA LYS A 126 16.41 -15.28 14.30
C LYS A 126 15.31 -14.40 14.89
N SER A 127 14.06 -14.86 14.82
CA SER A 127 12.90 -14.20 15.44
C SER A 127 11.83 -15.23 15.83
N ASN A 128 10.68 -14.75 16.27
CA ASN A 128 9.49 -15.54 16.58
C ASN A 128 8.28 -14.99 15.81
N ILE A 129 7.42 -15.87 15.30
CA ILE A 129 6.13 -15.47 14.71
C ILE A 129 5.17 -15.15 15.86
N ARG A 130 4.78 -13.88 15.98
CA ARG A 130 3.76 -13.43 16.92
C ARG A 130 2.34 -13.69 16.40
N GLU A 131 2.11 -13.38 15.13
CA GLU A 131 0.83 -13.60 14.44
C GLU A 131 1.08 -14.17 13.03
N PRO A 132 0.22 -15.07 12.51
CA PRO A 132 -0.94 -15.65 13.20
C PRO A 132 -0.52 -16.64 14.29
N SER A 133 -1.43 -16.90 15.24
CA SER A 133 -1.25 -17.92 16.28
C SER A 133 -2.52 -18.77 16.34
N PRO A 134 -2.48 -20.04 15.91
CA PRO A 134 -1.32 -20.75 15.39
C PRO A 134 -0.90 -20.28 13.98
N PHE A 135 0.39 -20.42 13.66
CA PHE A 135 0.90 -20.36 12.30
C PHE A 135 0.62 -21.69 11.59
N LEU A 136 -0.10 -21.64 10.47
CA LEU A 136 -0.53 -22.84 9.76
C LEU A 136 0.47 -23.30 8.70
N GLY A 137 1.42 -22.46 8.29
CA GLY A 137 2.32 -22.77 7.20
C GLY A 137 1.61 -22.86 5.85
N ASN A 138 0.58 -22.04 5.68
CA ASN A 138 -0.24 -21.95 4.47
C ASN A 138 0.17 -20.75 3.61
N GLY A 139 0.02 -20.95 2.30
CA GLY A 139 0.21 -19.94 1.27
C GLY A 139 -0.49 -18.63 1.57
N GLY A 140 0.23 -17.51 1.47
CA GLY A 140 -0.36 -16.18 1.60
C GLY A 140 -0.54 -15.70 3.04
N GLU A 141 -0.17 -16.48 4.06
CA GLU A 141 -0.23 -16.05 5.45
C GLU A 141 0.61 -14.79 5.69
N ILE A 142 0.03 -13.84 6.42
CA ILE A 142 0.70 -12.60 6.85
C ILE A 142 1.36 -12.86 8.20
N ILE A 143 2.68 -12.86 8.22
CA ILE A 143 3.52 -13.21 9.35
C ILE A 143 3.99 -11.92 10.02
N ILE A 144 3.59 -11.71 11.27
CA ILE A 144 4.10 -10.63 12.13
C ILE A 144 5.11 -11.23 13.09
N LEU A 145 6.34 -10.71 13.06
CA LEU A 145 7.40 -11.15 13.96
C LEU A 145 7.38 -10.40 15.28
N GLU A 146 8.17 -10.86 16.25
CA GLU A 146 8.25 -10.26 17.59
C GLU A 146 8.70 -8.78 17.57
N ASP A 147 9.56 -8.40 16.63
CA ASP A 147 9.99 -7.01 16.41
C ASP A 147 8.93 -6.13 15.71
N GLY A 148 7.77 -6.70 15.39
CA GLY A 148 6.67 -6.04 14.68
C GLY A 148 6.84 -6.00 13.16
N SER A 149 7.92 -6.55 12.60
CA SER A 149 8.08 -6.65 11.15
C SER A 149 7.05 -7.60 10.55
N ILE A 150 6.50 -7.20 9.39
CA ILE A 150 5.41 -7.90 8.73
C ILE A 150 5.93 -8.50 7.42
N TRP A 151 5.57 -9.74 7.14
CA TRP A 151 6.01 -10.49 5.98
C TRP A 151 4.83 -11.25 5.37
N LYS A 152 4.85 -11.47 4.05
CA LYS A 152 3.88 -12.35 3.37
C LYS A 152 4.56 -13.63 2.95
N GLU A 153 3.99 -14.77 3.33
CA GLU A 153 4.32 -16.07 2.76
C GLU A 153 3.85 -16.11 1.29
N ILE A 154 4.76 -16.40 0.36
CA ILE A 154 4.49 -16.42 -1.09
C ILE A 154 4.95 -17.72 -1.78
N SER A 155 5.33 -18.75 -1.03
CA SER A 155 5.62 -20.06 -1.62
C SER A 155 4.34 -20.85 -1.95
N TYR A 156 3.19 -20.44 -1.42
CA TYR A 156 1.90 -21.10 -1.64
C TYR A 156 1.89 -22.58 -1.22
N GLN A 157 2.71 -22.92 -0.22
CA GLN A 157 2.74 -24.25 0.38
C GLN A 157 1.52 -24.45 1.31
N TYR A 158 1.09 -25.71 1.49
CA TYR A 158 0.00 -26.08 2.40
C TYR A 158 0.50 -27.12 3.39
N LEU A 159 1.01 -26.68 4.53
CA LEU A 159 1.74 -27.56 5.47
C LEU A 159 0.98 -27.89 6.75
N TYR A 160 -0.06 -27.14 7.11
CA TYR A 160 -0.89 -27.36 8.32
C TYR A 160 -0.08 -27.57 9.62
N LEU A 161 0.94 -26.74 9.86
CA LEU A 161 1.91 -26.92 10.94
C LEU A 161 1.36 -26.68 12.36
N TYR A 162 0.31 -25.87 12.52
CA TYR A 162 -0.36 -25.58 13.80
C TYR A 162 0.59 -25.11 14.92
N GLU A 163 1.51 -24.20 14.60
CA GLU A 163 2.60 -23.78 15.50
C GLU A 163 2.24 -22.53 16.31
N HIS A 164 2.38 -22.58 17.64
CA HIS A 164 2.12 -21.43 18.52
C HIS A 164 3.43 -20.72 18.90
N PHE A 165 3.56 -19.46 18.48
CA PHE A 165 4.75 -18.63 18.70
C PHE A 165 6.08 -19.25 18.21
N PRO A 166 6.14 -19.84 17.01
CA PRO A 166 7.32 -20.59 16.55
C PRO A 166 8.54 -19.70 16.35
N SER A 167 9.72 -20.27 16.61
CA SER A 167 10.99 -19.63 16.31
C SER A 167 11.41 -19.87 14.85
N VAL A 168 11.75 -18.79 14.15
CA VAL A 168 12.09 -18.78 12.73
C VAL A 168 13.42 -18.11 12.45
N ILE A 169 14.04 -18.45 11.33
CA ILE A 169 15.18 -17.72 10.76
C ILE A 169 14.70 -16.99 9.51
N ILE A 170 14.88 -15.67 9.48
CA ILE A 170 14.51 -14.80 8.37
C ILE A 170 15.77 -14.44 7.62
N CYS A 171 15.79 -14.67 6.31
CA CYS A 171 16.85 -14.30 5.38
C CYS A 171 16.30 -13.29 4.36
N PRO A 172 16.25 -11.99 4.69
CA PRO A 172 15.55 -10.99 3.88
C PRO A 172 16.04 -10.92 2.44
N SER A 173 17.35 -10.94 2.23
CA SER A 173 17.91 -10.79 0.89
C SER A 173 17.76 -12.04 0.03
N ASP A 174 17.51 -13.20 0.65
CA ASP A 174 17.19 -14.42 -0.06
C ASP A 174 15.67 -14.60 -0.23
N GLY A 175 14.86 -13.72 0.36
CA GLY A 175 13.40 -13.81 0.38
C GLY A 175 12.90 -15.07 1.06
N LYS A 176 13.53 -15.50 2.17
CA LYS A 176 13.25 -16.79 2.81
C LYS A 176 13.00 -16.69 4.30
N MET A 177 12.07 -17.52 4.77
CA MET A 177 11.85 -17.83 6.18
C MET A 177 12.04 -19.33 6.38
N ILE A 178 12.70 -19.72 7.46
CA ILE A 178 12.95 -21.12 7.81
C ILE A 178 12.30 -21.42 9.16
N LEU A 179 11.47 -22.46 9.21
CA LEU A 179 10.85 -22.99 10.42
C LEU A 179 11.12 -24.51 10.49
N GLY A 180 12.01 -24.91 11.39
CA GLY A 180 12.46 -26.30 11.48
C GLY A 180 13.07 -26.78 10.15
N ARG A 181 12.40 -27.72 9.48
CA ARG A 181 12.80 -28.26 8.16
C ARG A 181 12.09 -27.58 6.98
N HIS A 182 11.14 -26.69 7.26
CA HIS A 182 10.32 -26.02 6.25
C HIS A 182 10.96 -24.70 5.85
N THR A 183 11.04 -24.44 4.55
CA THR A 183 11.50 -23.16 4.00
C THR A 183 10.35 -22.53 3.23
N PHE A 184 10.04 -21.29 3.56
CA PHE A 184 9.00 -20.47 2.95
C PHE A 184 9.66 -19.37 2.14
N GLN A 185 9.02 -18.99 1.03
CA GLN A 185 9.37 -17.77 0.34
C GLN A 185 8.59 -16.64 0.98
N ILE A 186 9.28 -15.56 1.33
CA ILE A 186 8.65 -14.43 2.00
C ILE A 186 9.07 -13.12 1.36
N ILE A 187 8.14 -12.16 1.39
CA ILE A 187 8.43 -10.77 1.04
C ILE A 187 8.09 -9.87 2.23
N PRO A 188 8.90 -8.85 2.53
CA PRO A 188 8.58 -7.89 3.57
C PRO A 188 7.37 -7.05 3.14
N LEU A 189 6.43 -6.85 4.07
CA LEU A 189 5.33 -5.92 3.93
C LEU A 189 5.63 -4.70 4.80
N ARG A 190 5.93 -3.55 4.18
CA ARG A 190 6.20 -2.28 4.87
C ARG A 190 4.93 -1.54 5.28
#